data_AF-A0A9D6WXX6-F1
#
_entry.id   AF-A0A9D6WXX6-F1
#
_cell.length_a   1.000
_cell.length_b   1.000
_cell.length_c   1.000
_cell.angle_alpha   90.00
_cell.angle_beta   90.00
_cell.angle_gamma   90.00
#
_symmetry.space_group_name_H-M   'P 1'
#
loop_
_entity.id
_entity.type
_entity.pdbx_description
1 polymer ?
#
loop_
_entity_poly.entity_id
_entity_poly.type
_entity_poly.pdbx_seq_one_letter_code
_entity_poly.pdbx_strand_id
1 'polypeptide(L)'
;MPRPQALLEAVLHELRVLEPQEATAMHRFGGTVALTVLRAATVLLALMALASLSAPAAFGAAPKASEQAQVDQAAAQVAGELARICPVADAGDEPALNDCRAGLYGDSQLRRHLQKIVLWGRQADPGRTLKETGLTQFAPDVLTGMYLPLFMFNGDYVVQWHEGEGLHQIRLRTAFRNGLAPGHFPYPFWHEAEKWSMYENANELILWWDARAASIKAAQFTMHGANPPVRAVARVKPPAFDGQWRWTDDGGRTQPAVSAFVGLLRRDNPHLPQVEAAYRNFALRLREGQCMDCHVPNNPDKMTKLVLLQTPVHAAAEIKRVLKSVLEDRMPRDDAGIEQPLDARAKATLLAEGAAFDRVLDQARQWEAGQVALASVRTKAGPIAASVFRNGLAPR
;
A
#
# COMPACT_ATOMS: atom_id res chain seq x y z
N MET A 1 0.65 30.07 -14.98
CA MET A 1 -0.78 30.43 -14.81
C MET A 1 -0.92 31.90 -15.19
N PRO A 2 -1.75 32.28 -16.17
CA PRO A 2 -1.90 33.69 -16.54
C PRO A 2 -2.58 34.45 -15.39
N ARG A 3 -2.13 35.68 -15.14
CA ARG A 3 -2.68 36.54 -14.08
C ARG A 3 -4.18 36.79 -14.33
N PRO A 4 -5.03 36.84 -13.29
CA PRO A 4 -6.48 37.04 -13.40
C PRO A 4 -6.89 38.26 -14.24
N GLN A 5 -6.00 39.25 -14.36
CA GLN A 5 -6.19 40.45 -15.18
C GLN A 5 -6.28 40.17 -16.69
N ALA A 6 -5.53 39.18 -17.21
CA ALA A 6 -5.51 38.88 -18.64
C ALA A 6 -6.80 38.21 -19.13
N LEU A 7 -7.50 37.47 -18.27
CA LEU A 7 -8.79 36.85 -18.60
C LEU A 7 -9.91 37.90 -18.66
N LEU A 8 -9.85 38.91 -17.79
CA LEU A 8 -10.83 39.98 -17.75
C LEU A 8 -10.74 40.89 -18.98
N GLU A 9 -9.52 41.19 -19.45
CA GLU A 9 -9.32 41.99 -20.67
C GLU A 9 -9.77 41.24 -21.94
N ALA A 10 -9.58 39.92 -22.02
CA ALA A 10 -10.04 39.13 -23.16
C ALA A 10 -11.58 39.11 -23.28
N VAL A 11 -12.29 38.99 -22.16
CA VAL A 11 -13.77 39.01 -22.13
C VAL A 11 -14.32 40.40 -22.47
N LEU A 12 -13.66 41.47 -22.01
CA LEU A 12 -14.05 42.84 -22.35
C LEU A 12 -13.79 43.19 -23.83
N HIS A 13 -12.80 42.54 -24.46
CA HIS A 13 -12.51 42.73 -25.87
C HIS A 13 -13.56 42.07 -26.78
N GLU A 14 -14.04 40.86 -26.47
CA GLU A 14 -15.10 40.20 -27.27
C GLU A 14 -16.44 40.96 -27.20
N LEU A 15 -16.77 41.56 -26.06
CA LEU A 15 -18.01 42.32 -25.89
C LEU A 15 -18.03 43.63 -26.70
N ARG A 16 -16.89 44.13 -27.18
CA ARG A 16 -16.81 45.32 -28.06
C ARG A 16 -16.98 45.00 -29.56
N VAL A 17 -16.97 43.74 -29.98
CA VAL A 17 -16.98 43.35 -31.40
C VAL A 17 -18.40 43.08 -31.93
N LEU A 18 -19.42 43.19 -31.10
CA LEU A 18 -20.83 42.99 -31.50
C LEU A 18 -21.57 44.32 -31.70
N GLU A 19 -21.24 45.04 -32.78
CA GLU A 19 -22.15 46.01 -33.42
C GLU A 19 -22.58 45.46 -34.80
N PRO A 20 -23.87 45.43 -35.14
CA PRO A 20 -24.34 44.88 -36.41
C PRO A 20 -24.40 45.94 -37.52
N GLN A 21 -23.74 45.66 -38.64
CA GLN A 21 -24.12 46.22 -39.94
C GLN A 21 -25.30 45.42 -40.52
N GLU A 22 -26.22 46.15 -41.16
CA GLU A 22 -27.33 45.70 -42.01
C GLU A 22 -28.60 45.15 -41.33
N ALA A 23 -29.65 45.97 -41.30
CA ALA A 23 -31.01 45.58 -41.72
C ALA A 23 -31.92 46.82 -41.82
N THR A 24 -32.13 47.28 -43.05
CA THR A 24 -33.17 48.23 -43.41
C THR A 24 -34.44 47.45 -43.78
N ALA A 25 -35.54 47.63 -43.04
CA ALA A 25 -36.93 47.79 -43.53
C ALA A 25 -38.01 47.30 -42.54
N MET A 26 -39.00 48.19 -42.35
CA MET A 26 -40.41 47.97 -41.94
C MET A 26 -40.80 47.69 -40.48
N HIS A 27 -41.29 48.79 -39.88
CA HIS A 27 -42.52 48.96 -39.10
C HIS A 27 -42.73 48.35 -37.69
N ARG A 28 -42.92 49.29 -36.74
CA ARG A 28 -43.91 49.35 -35.64
C ARG A 28 -43.92 48.20 -34.62
N PHE A 29 -43.36 48.43 -33.44
CA PHE A 29 -44.07 48.77 -32.19
C PHE A 29 -43.05 48.85 -31.04
N GLY A 30 -43.26 49.76 -30.10
CA GLY A 30 -42.34 50.08 -29.01
C GLY A 30 -42.03 48.88 -28.10
N GLY A 31 -40.75 48.70 -27.77
CA GLY A 31 -40.33 47.69 -26.81
C GLY A 31 -38.81 47.60 -26.58
N THR A 32 -38.04 48.64 -26.88
CA THR A 32 -36.56 48.50 -26.96
C THR A 32 -35.81 48.83 -25.66
N VAL A 33 -36.48 49.28 -24.60
CA VAL A 33 -35.80 49.65 -23.33
C VAL A 33 -35.82 48.52 -22.29
N ALA A 34 -36.77 47.57 -22.38
CA ALA A 34 -36.88 46.48 -21.41
C ALA A 34 -35.88 45.33 -21.64
N LEU A 35 -35.42 45.13 -22.89
CA LEU A 35 -34.59 43.98 -23.25
C LEU A 35 -33.11 44.15 -22.86
N THR A 36 -32.62 45.39 -22.81
CA THR A 36 -31.23 45.72 -22.44
C THR A 36 -30.99 45.59 -20.93
N VAL A 37 -31.98 45.94 -20.12
CA VAL A 37 -31.90 45.79 -18.64
C VAL A 37 -31.94 44.31 -18.23
N LEU A 38 -32.72 43.47 -18.94
CA LEU A 38 -32.82 42.04 -18.64
C LEU A 38 -31.54 41.26 -18.96
N ARG A 39 -30.81 41.66 -20.02
CA ARG A 39 -29.51 41.05 -20.40
C ARG A 39 -28.36 41.44 -19.47
N ALA A 40 -28.34 42.68 -18.98
CA ALA A 40 -27.36 43.10 -17.98
C ALA A 40 -27.56 42.37 -16.63
N ALA A 41 -28.80 42.15 -16.22
CA ALA A 41 -29.12 41.41 -15.00
C ALA A 41 -28.73 39.92 -15.07
N THR A 42 -28.89 39.28 -16.23
CA THR A 42 -28.52 37.86 -16.42
C THR A 42 -27.00 37.65 -16.47
N VAL A 43 -26.24 38.58 -17.05
CA VAL A 43 -24.76 38.54 -17.01
C VAL A 43 -24.23 38.78 -15.59
N LEU A 44 -24.85 39.68 -14.82
CA LEU A 44 -24.45 39.95 -13.43
C LEU A 44 -24.79 38.76 -12.49
N LEU A 45 -25.92 38.08 -12.69
CA LEU A 45 -26.27 36.86 -11.97
C LEU A 45 -25.36 35.67 -12.35
N ALA A 46 -24.94 35.55 -13.61
CA ALA A 46 -23.97 34.53 -14.03
C ALA A 46 -22.57 34.78 -13.42
N LEU A 47 -22.12 36.04 -13.35
CA LEU A 47 -20.86 36.41 -12.69
C LEU A 47 -20.89 36.20 -11.17
N MET A 48 -22.03 36.43 -10.50
CA MET A 48 -22.17 36.11 -9.08
C MET A 48 -22.27 34.60 -8.81
N ALA A 49 -22.87 33.82 -9.72
CA ALA A 49 -22.88 32.36 -9.62
C ALA A 49 -21.47 31.75 -9.79
N LEU A 50 -20.64 32.31 -10.67
CA LEU A 50 -19.24 31.90 -10.85
C LEU A 50 -18.31 32.33 -9.70
N ALA A 51 -18.63 33.41 -8.97
CA ALA A 51 -17.87 33.81 -7.78
C ALA A 51 -18.08 32.88 -6.58
N SER A 52 -19.25 32.23 -6.47
CA SER A 52 -19.58 31.29 -5.38
C SER A 52 -19.09 29.85 -5.57
N LEU A 53 -18.51 29.50 -6.73
CA LEU A 53 -17.90 28.18 -6.98
C LEU A 53 -16.39 28.14 -6.66
N SER A 54 -15.83 29.25 -6.19
CA SER A 54 -14.43 29.34 -5.73
C SER A 54 -14.34 29.08 -4.23
N ALA A 55 -15.02 28.05 -3.70
CA ALA A 55 -14.68 27.57 -2.38
C ALA A 55 -13.26 26.98 -2.48
N PRO A 56 -12.23 27.54 -1.80
CA PRO A 56 -10.94 26.89 -1.76
C PRO A 56 -11.18 25.46 -1.27
N ALA A 57 -10.67 24.48 -2.03
CA ALA A 57 -10.70 23.07 -1.63
C ALA A 57 -10.34 23.02 -0.14
N ALA A 58 -11.27 22.53 0.68
CA ALA A 58 -11.15 22.60 2.12
C ALA A 58 -9.86 21.87 2.54
N PHE A 59 -8.80 22.64 2.79
CA PHE A 59 -7.56 22.16 3.38
C PHE A 59 -7.91 21.48 4.70
N GLY A 60 -7.29 20.33 4.98
CA GLY A 60 -7.58 19.58 6.19
C GLY A 60 -7.37 20.48 7.42
N ALA A 61 -8.42 20.70 8.20
CA ALA A 61 -8.32 21.47 9.43
C ALA A 61 -7.17 20.93 10.29
N ALA A 62 -6.39 21.84 10.89
CA ALA A 62 -5.27 21.46 11.74
C ALA A 62 -5.72 20.45 12.81
N PRO A 63 -4.88 19.45 13.13
CA PRO A 63 -5.24 18.38 14.05
C PRO A 63 -5.47 18.96 15.44
N LYS A 64 -6.43 18.38 16.17
CA LYS A 64 -6.66 18.74 17.57
C LYS A 64 -5.45 18.30 18.41
N ALA A 65 -5.17 19.01 19.49
CA ALA A 65 -4.06 18.64 20.40
C ALA A 65 -4.18 17.19 20.93
N SER A 66 -5.39 16.70 21.17
CA SER A 66 -5.65 15.31 21.57
C SER A 66 -5.33 14.30 20.47
N GLU A 67 -5.58 14.66 19.20
CA GLU A 67 -5.24 13.82 18.05
C GLU A 67 -3.72 13.75 17.90
N GLN A 68 -3.03 14.89 17.98
CA GLN A 68 -1.56 14.93 17.96
C GLN A 68 -0.95 14.05 19.06
N ALA A 69 -1.41 14.16 20.31
CA ALA A 69 -0.90 13.34 21.42
C ALA A 69 -1.11 11.83 21.19
N GLN A 70 -2.24 11.43 20.59
CA GLN A 70 -2.49 10.04 20.24
C GLN A 70 -1.52 9.54 19.16
N VAL A 71 -1.26 10.36 18.14
CA VAL A 71 -0.31 10.02 17.07
C VAL A 71 1.10 9.91 17.64
N ASP A 72 1.52 10.83 18.50
CA ASP A 72 2.85 10.80 19.12
C ASP A 72 3.06 9.54 19.96
N GLN A 73 2.03 9.13 20.72
CA GLN A 73 2.07 7.87 21.46
C GLN A 73 2.19 6.66 20.54
N ALA A 74 1.38 6.58 19.48
CA ALA A 74 1.43 5.48 18.52
C ALA A 74 2.78 5.45 17.78
N ALA A 75 3.31 6.61 17.39
CA ALA A 75 4.61 6.77 16.77
C ALA A 75 5.73 6.26 17.67
N ALA A 76 5.73 6.63 18.96
CA ALA A 76 6.71 6.15 19.93
C ALA A 76 6.69 4.62 20.07
N GLN A 77 5.49 4.03 20.14
CA GLN A 77 5.31 2.58 20.26
C GLN A 77 5.78 1.84 19.01
N VAL A 78 5.42 2.33 17.82
CA VAL A 78 5.82 1.76 16.54
C VAL A 78 7.32 1.89 16.31
N ALA A 79 7.90 3.07 16.55
CA ALA A 79 9.33 3.31 16.39
C ALA A 79 10.16 2.45 17.37
N GLY A 80 9.73 2.39 18.63
CA GLY A 80 10.38 1.57 19.66
C GLY A 80 10.26 0.06 19.38
N GLU A 81 9.11 -0.39 18.86
CA GLU A 81 8.98 -1.75 18.35
C GLU A 81 9.99 -1.99 17.23
N LEU A 82 9.92 -1.22 16.14
CA LEU A 82 10.77 -1.41 14.96
C LEU A 82 12.26 -1.40 15.28
N ALA A 83 12.72 -0.51 16.17
CA ALA A 83 14.10 -0.48 16.64
C ALA A 83 14.53 -1.79 17.33
N ARG A 84 13.61 -2.42 18.06
CA ARG A 84 13.85 -3.65 18.81
C ARG A 84 13.79 -4.90 17.93
N ILE A 85 12.79 -5.02 17.05
CA ILE A 85 12.57 -6.23 16.25
C ILE A 85 13.29 -6.19 14.90
N CYS A 86 13.56 -5.00 14.37
CA CYS A 86 14.23 -4.78 13.09
C CYS A 86 15.46 -3.87 13.26
N PRO A 87 16.39 -4.24 14.16
CA PRO A 87 17.51 -3.37 14.53
C PRO A 87 18.48 -3.15 13.36
N VAL A 88 19.30 -2.11 13.51
CA VAL A 88 20.45 -1.86 12.64
C VAL A 88 21.42 -3.04 12.75
N ALA A 89 21.67 -3.71 11.63
CA ALA A 89 22.57 -4.84 11.50
C ALA A 89 23.39 -4.70 10.19
N ASP A 90 24.16 -5.74 9.82
CA ASP A 90 24.75 -5.78 8.49
C ASP A 90 23.66 -5.91 7.41
N ALA A 91 23.86 -5.24 6.27
CA ALA A 91 22.83 -5.14 5.22
C ALA A 91 22.50 -6.48 4.53
N GLY A 92 23.34 -7.50 4.71
CA GLY A 92 23.12 -8.88 4.27
C GLY A 92 22.83 -9.88 5.39
N ASP A 93 22.56 -9.40 6.61
CA ASP A 93 22.28 -10.27 7.77
C ASP A 93 20.92 -10.95 7.64
N GLU A 94 20.92 -12.19 7.16
CA GLU A 94 19.71 -13.01 6.99
C GLU A 94 19.05 -13.40 8.32
N PRO A 95 19.79 -13.82 9.37
CA PRO A 95 19.20 -14.01 10.70
C PRO A 95 18.42 -12.78 11.19
N ALA A 96 19.01 -11.58 11.14
CA ALA A 96 18.32 -10.36 11.55
C ALA A 96 17.08 -10.05 10.72
N LEU A 97 17.10 -10.33 9.40
CA LEU A 97 15.93 -10.24 8.54
C LEU A 97 14.82 -11.20 8.99
N ASN A 98 15.17 -12.46 9.28
CA ASN A 98 14.21 -13.49 9.67
C ASN A 98 13.59 -13.21 11.04
N ASP A 99 14.37 -12.72 12.00
CA ASP A 99 13.87 -12.30 13.32
C ASP A 99 12.92 -11.11 13.19
N CYS A 100 13.27 -10.13 12.37
CA CYS A 100 12.41 -8.98 12.06
C CYS A 100 11.10 -9.40 11.39
N ARG A 101 11.15 -10.33 10.41
CA ARG A 101 9.95 -10.93 9.80
C ARG A 101 9.05 -11.60 10.83
N ALA A 102 9.63 -12.47 11.66
CA ALA A 102 8.88 -13.19 12.70
C ALA A 102 8.24 -12.22 13.71
N GLY A 103 8.98 -11.18 14.13
CA GLY A 103 8.49 -10.15 15.03
C GLY A 103 7.35 -9.32 14.44
N LEU A 104 7.50 -8.86 13.19
CA LEU A 104 6.50 -8.01 12.52
C LEU A 104 5.25 -8.79 12.07
N TYR A 105 5.41 -10.06 11.69
CA TYR A 105 4.29 -10.90 11.30
C TYR A 105 3.52 -11.46 12.51
N GLY A 106 4.17 -11.56 13.69
CA GLY A 106 3.53 -11.97 14.94
C GLY A 106 2.61 -10.91 15.54
N ASP A 107 2.69 -10.76 16.87
CA ASP A 107 1.90 -9.81 17.65
C ASP A 107 2.49 -8.39 17.62
N SER A 108 2.56 -7.79 16.43
CA SER A 108 3.19 -6.49 16.20
C SER A 108 2.25 -5.30 16.52
N GLN A 109 2.78 -4.30 17.22
CA GLN A 109 2.13 -3.00 17.41
C GLN A 109 1.88 -2.29 16.09
N LEU A 110 2.89 -2.24 15.21
CA LEU A 110 2.74 -1.69 13.88
C LEU A 110 1.59 -2.36 13.12
N ARG A 111 1.56 -3.70 13.11
CA ARG A 111 0.52 -4.47 12.41
C ARG A 111 -0.89 -4.17 12.94
N ARG A 112 -1.06 -3.98 14.25
CA ARG A 112 -2.35 -3.59 14.87
C ARG A 112 -2.86 -2.23 14.40
N HIS A 113 -1.96 -1.33 14.04
CA HIS A 113 -2.31 -0.01 13.52
C HIS A 113 -2.51 0.02 12.00
N LEU A 114 -2.21 -1.05 11.25
CA LEU A 114 -2.42 -1.06 9.81
C LEU A 114 -3.91 -1.19 9.46
N GLN A 115 -4.36 -0.39 8.50
CA GLN A 115 -5.68 -0.60 7.89
C GLN A 115 -5.75 -1.94 7.15
N LYS A 116 -6.98 -2.43 6.90
CA LYS A 116 -7.20 -3.69 6.14
C LYS A 116 -6.55 -3.69 4.76
N ILE A 117 -6.44 -2.51 4.17
CA ILE A 117 -5.68 -2.24 2.94
C ILE A 117 -4.74 -1.10 3.25
N VAL A 118 -3.46 -1.32 3.06
CA VAL A 118 -2.41 -0.32 3.21
C VAL A 118 -1.81 -0.05 1.85
N LEU A 119 -1.64 1.23 1.52
CA LEU A 119 -0.93 1.61 0.29
C LEU A 119 0.57 1.59 0.54
N TRP A 120 1.34 1.00 -0.38
CA TRP A 120 2.79 0.89 -0.31
C TRP A 120 3.45 1.46 -1.55
N GLY A 121 4.57 2.17 -1.38
CA GLY A 121 5.39 2.56 -2.51
C GLY A 121 6.50 3.54 -2.17
N ARG A 122 7.07 4.15 -3.19
CA ARG A 122 8.11 5.18 -3.04
C ARG A 122 7.49 6.57 -3.02
N GLN A 123 8.05 7.47 -2.23
CA GLN A 123 7.84 8.92 -2.37
C GLN A 123 9.03 9.48 -3.16
N ALA A 124 8.94 9.40 -4.50
CA ALA A 124 9.96 9.93 -5.41
C ALA A 124 9.99 11.47 -5.44
N ASP A 125 8.85 12.10 -5.14
CA ASP A 125 8.71 13.54 -5.05
C ASP A 125 7.91 13.89 -3.78
N PRO A 126 8.52 14.58 -2.79
CA PRO A 126 7.83 15.03 -1.59
C PRO A 126 6.64 15.97 -1.84
N GLY A 127 6.58 16.64 -2.99
CA GLY A 127 5.49 17.56 -3.36
C GLY A 127 4.24 16.86 -3.91
N ARG A 128 4.30 15.55 -4.19
CA ARG A 128 3.15 14.80 -4.73
C ARG A 128 2.29 14.20 -3.63
N THR A 129 0.99 14.25 -3.86
CA THR A 129 -0.02 13.59 -3.01
C THR A 129 0.00 12.07 -3.14
N LEU A 130 -0.55 11.37 -2.15
CA LEU A 130 -0.82 9.93 -2.16
C LEU A 130 -1.72 9.51 -3.34
N LYS A 131 -2.60 10.41 -3.79
CA LYS A 131 -3.45 10.16 -4.96
C LYS A 131 -2.64 10.20 -6.25
N GLU A 132 -1.68 11.11 -6.35
CA GLU A 132 -0.83 11.26 -7.53
C GLU A 132 0.27 10.20 -7.60
N THR A 133 0.60 9.55 -6.50
CA THR A 133 1.62 8.48 -6.48
C THR A 133 1.01 7.12 -6.87
N GLY A 134 1.70 6.41 -7.77
CA GLY A 134 1.39 5.02 -8.10
C GLY A 134 1.79 4.13 -6.93
N LEU A 135 0.80 3.66 -6.19
CA LEU A 135 1.00 2.84 -4.98
C LEU A 135 0.44 1.45 -5.18
N THR A 136 1.04 0.48 -4.51
CA THR A 136 0.54 -0.89 -4.46
C THR A 136 -0.35 -1.06 -3.23
N GLN A 137 -1.47 -1.76 -3.38
CA GLN A 137 -2.35 -2.13 -2.29
C GLN A 137 -1.85 -3.43 -1.67
N PHE A 138 -1.67 -3.44 -0.36
CA PHE A 138 -1.28 -4.62 0.42
C PHE A 138 -2.25 -4.87 1.56
N ALA A 139 -2.48 -6.15 1.86
CA ALA A 139 -2.92 -6.53 3.20
C ALA A 139 -1.76 -6.30 4.21
N PRO A 140 -2.07 -6.05 5.50
CA PRO A 140 -1.07 -5.90 6.56
C PRO A 140 0.03 -6.97 6.52
N ASP A 141 -0.36 -8.24 6.34
CA ASP A 141 0.51 -9.41 6.30
C ASP A 141 1.63 -9.31 5.25
N VAL A 142 1.31 -8.76 4.08
CA VAL A 142 2.28 -8.59 2.99
C VAL A 142 3.27 -7.51 3.37
N LEU A 143 2.78 -6.37 3.84
CA LEU A 143 3.62 -5.24 4.21
C LEU A 143 4.59 -5.63 5.35
N THR A 144 4.08 -6.25 6.41
CA THR A 144 4.86 -6.60 7.60
C THR A 144 5.72 -7.86 7.43
N GLY A 145 5.29 -8.80 6.59
CA GLY A 145 6.02 -10.05 6.35
C GLY A 145 7.07 -9.96 5.24
N MET A 146 6.88 -9.09 4.25
CA MET A 146 7.70 -9.10 3.03
C MET A 146 8.48 -7.81 2.78
N TYR A 147 7.90 -6.64 3.07
CA TYR A 147 8.45 -5.35 2.63
C TYR A 147 9.17 -4.59 3.75
N LEU A 148 8.49 -4.35 4.87
CA LEU A 148 9.08 -3.65 6.01
C LEU A 148 10.31 -4.33 6.60
N PRO A 149 10.41 -5.68 6.64
CA PRO A 149 11.61 -6.34 7.15
C PRO A 149 12.89 -6.08 6.37
N LEU A 150 12.77 -5.58 5.14
CA LEU A 150 13.92 -5.17 4.32
C LEU A 150 14.54 -3.85 4.80
N PHE A 151 13.93 -3.19 5.78
CA PHE A 151 14.39 -1.95 6.37
C PHE A 151 14.91 -2.19 7.80
N MET A 152 15.86 -1.35 8.21
CA MET A 152 16.48 -1.35 9.53
C MET A 152 16.18 -0.04 10.25
N PHE A 153 15.88 -0.11 11.54
CA PHE A 153 15.43 1.04 12.32
C PHE A 153 16.26 1.19 13.59
N ASN A 154 16.49 2.43 14.01
CA ASN A 154 17.13 2.77 15.29
C ASN A 154 16.16 3.40 16.30
N GLY A 155 14.91 3.63 15.89
CA GLY A 155 13.88 4.25 16.72
C GLY A 155 13.80 5.76 16.62
N ASP A 156 14.65 6.41 15.81
CA ASP A 156 14.52 7.84 15.53
C ASP A 156 13.29 8.08 14.65
N TYR A 157 12.44 9.03 15.06
CA TYR A 157 11.28 9.44 14.28
C TYR A 157 10.92 10.91 14.50
N VAL A 158 10.15 11.44 13.56
CA VAL A 158 9.42 12.71 13.70
C VAL A 158 7.96 12.52 13.29
N VAL A 159 7.05 13.25 13.94
CA VAL A 159 5.65 13.31 13.55
C VAL A 159 5.37 14.70 12.99
N GLN A 160 4.78 14.77 11.80
CA GLN A 160 4.39 16.04 11.19
C GLN A 160 3.01 15.98 10.55
N TRP A 161 2.28 17.08 10.58
CA TRP A 161 1.00 17.20 9.88
C TRP A 161 1.22 17.52 8.41
N HIS A 162 0.48 16.84 7.52
CA HIS A 162 0.50 17.11 6.09
C HIS A 162 -0.85 17.67 5.64
N GLU A 163 -0.94 19.00 5.52
CA GLU A 163 -2.19 19.72 5.25
C GLU A 163 -2.90 19.27 3.98
N GLY A 164 -2.15 19.06 2.89
CA GLY A 164 -2.72 18.64 1.60
C GLY A 164 -3.31 17.23 1.60
N GLU A 165 -2.95 16.41 2.59
CA GLU A 165 -3.49 15.04 2.74
C GLU A 165 -4.50 14.95 3.87
N GLY A 166 -4.48 15.90 4.81
CA GLY A 166 -5.25 15.79 6.05
C GLY A 166 -4.81 14.58 6.89
N LEU A 167 -3.52 14.24 6.88
CA LEU A 167 -2.94 13.08 7.57
C LEU A 167 -1.68 13.48 8.34
N HIS A 168 -1.35 12.73 9.39
CA HIS A 168 -0.03 12.82 9.99
C HIS A 168 0.97 11.92 9.23
N GLN A 169 2.20 12.37 9.12
CA GLN A 169 3.33 11.55 8.71
C GLN A 169 4.16 11.21 9.94
N ILE A 170 4.29 9.93 10.24
CA ILE A 170 5.29 9.40 11.15
C ILE A 170 6.49 9.02 10.28
N ARG A 171 7.56 9.81 10.33
CA ARG A 171 8.77 9.61 9.51
C ARG A 171 9.83 8.95 10.36
N LEU A 172 10.12 7.69 10.06
CA LEU A 172 11.08 6.85 10.73
C LEU A 172 12.40 6.88 9.97
N ARG A 173 13.50 7.12 10.67
CA ARG A 173 14.83 7.01 10.05
C ARG A 173 15.13 5.54 9.76
N THR A 174 15.65 5.24 8.57
CA THR A 174 15.87 3.87 8.13
C THR A 174 17.14 3.69 7.30
N ALA A 175 17.50 2.43 7.03
CA ALA A 175 18.42 2.00 6.00
C ALA A 175 17.91 0.69 5.39
N PHE A 176 18.19 0.42 4.12
CA PHE A 176 17.71 -0.76 3.41
C PHE A 176 18.74 -1.90 3.42
N ARG A 177 18.26 -3.15 3.53
CA ARG A 177 19.07 -4.38 3.51
C ARG A 177 19.42 -4.78 2.06
N ASN A 178 20.22 -3.96 1.38
CA ASN A 178 20.61 -4.18 -0.03
C ASN A 178 21.64 -5.31 -0.23
N GLY A 179 22.25 -5.81 0.85
CA GLY A 179 23.26 -6.88 0.82
C GLY A 179 22.70 -8.29 0.86
N LEU A 180 21.37 -8.45 0.91
CA LEU A 180 20.72 -9.76 0.92
C LEU A 180 20.82 -10.45 -0.43
N ALA A 181 20.83 -11.79 -0.43
CA ALA A 181 20.71 -12.57 -1.65
C ALA A 181 19.38 -12.24 -2.41
N PRO A 182 19.37 -12.26 -3.75
CA PRO A 182 18.20 -11.94 -4.58
C PRO A 182 16.89 -12.61 -4.17
N GLY A 183 16.96 -13.85 -3.67
CA GLY A 183 15.79 -14.64 -3.23
C GLY A 183 15.06 -14.08 -2.01
N HIS A 184 15.67 -13.13 -1.28
CA HIS A 184 15.07 -12.48 -0.11
C HIS A 184 14.17 -11.29 -0.43
N PHE A 185 14.20 -10.80 -1.67
CA PHE A 185 13.34 -9.72 -2.13
C PHE A 185 12.03 -10.27 -2.70
N PRO A 186 10.88 -9.63 -2.45
CA PRO A 186 9.55 -10.06 -2.92
C PRO A 186 9.44 -10.34 -4.43
N TYR A 187 10.24 -9.62 -5.21
CA TYR A 187 10.41 -9.73 -6.65
C TYR A 187 11.71 -9.00 -7.04
N PRO A 188 12.21 -9.14 -8.27
CA PRO A 188 13.35 -8.38 -8.78
C PRO A 188 13.14 -6.86 -8.71
N PHE A 189 13.46 -6.20 -7.59
CA PHE A 189 13.34 -4.74 -7.45
C PHE A 189 14.19 -4.00 -8.49
N TRP A 190 15.25 -4.65 -8.98
CA TRP A 190 16.15 -4.21 -10.04
C TRP A 190 15.60 -4.35 -11.46
N HIS A 191 14.37 -4.82 -11.65
CA HIS A 191 13.68 -4.75 -12.95
C HIS A 191 13.57 -3.30 -13.48
N GLU A 192 13.63 -2.31 -12.57
CA GLU A 192 13.65 -0.88 -12.85
C GLU A 192 14.79 -0.24 -12.04
N ALA A 193 15.80 0.31 -12.73
CA ALA A 193 17.02 0.81 -12.08
C ALA A 193 16.74 1.94 -11.06
N GLU A 194 15.79 2.84 -11.39
CA GLU A 194 15.36 3.90 -10.48
C GLU A 194 14.70 3.34 -9.22
N LYS A 195 13.86 2.29 -9.35
CA LYS A 195 13.23 1.61 -8.21
C LYS A 195 14.29 1.01 -7.29
N TRP A 196 15.27 0.29 -7.84
CA TRP A 196 16.37 -0.26 -7.04
C TRP A 196 17.15 0.84 -6.34
N SER A 197 17.53 1.90 -7.06
CA SER A 197 18.26 3.04 -6.50
C SER A 197 17.50 3.68 -5.33
N MET A 198 16.19 3.88 -5.46
CA MET A 198 15.39 4.45 -4.37
C MET A 198 15.33 3.55 -3.14
N TYR A 199 15.25 2.22 -3.30
CA TYR A 199 15.32 1.29 -2.17
C TYR A 199 16.70 1.34 -1.53
N GLU A 200 17.76 1.18 -2.32
CA GLU A 200 19.14 1.15 -1.86
C GLU A 200 19.54 2.41 -1.08
N ASN A 201 19.05 3.57 -1.51
CA ASN A 201 19.37 4.87 -0.90
C ASN A 201 18.30 5.37 0.08
N ALA A 202 17.30 4.55 0.44
CA ALA A 202 16.24 4.95 1.34
C ALA A 202 16.80 5.34 2.73
N ASN A 203 16.48 6.54 3.19
CA ASN A 203 16.87 7.06 4.49
C ASN A 203 15.67 7.32 5.43
N GLU A 204 14.46 7.36 4.89
CA GLU A 204 13.23 7.47 5.67
C GLU A 204 12.13 6.52 5.20
N LEU A 205 11.40 5.96 6.18
CA LEU A 205 10.12 5.30 6.00
C LEU A 205 9.01 6.22 6.56
N ILE A 206 7.97 6.46 5.77
CA ILE A 206 6.89 7.39 6.09
C ILE A 206 5.61 6.57 6.31
N LEU A 207 5.07 6.58 7.52
CA LEU A 207 3.76 6.02 7.82
C LEU A 207 2.72 7.14 7.83
N TRP A 208 1.74 7.04 6.95
CA TRP A 208 0.66 8.00 6.81
C TRP A 208 -0.50 7.60 7.72
N TRP A 209 -0.63 8.33 8.82
CA TRP A 209 -1.58 8.08 9.89
C TRP A 209 -2.86 8.88 9.70
N ASP A 210 -3.98 8.16 9.67
CA ASP A 210 -5.33 8.70 9.72
C ASP A 210 -5.76 8.82 11.19
N ALA A 211 -5.81 10.05 11.71
CA ALA A 211 -6.18 10.32 13.09
C ALA A 211 -7.61 9.88 13.41
N ARG A 212 -8.54 9.91 12.45
CA ARG A 212 -9.94 9.53 12.66
C ARG A 212 -10.08 8.02 12.80
N ALA A 213 -9.33 7.29 11.98
CA ALA A 213 -9.32 5.83 12.00
C ALA A 213 -8.30 5.25 12.99
N ALA A 214 -7.52 6.09 13.67
CA ALA A 214 -6.42 5.71 14.55
C ALA A 214 -5.52 4.61 13.94
N SER A 215 -5.20 4.76 12.65
CA SER A 215 -4.55 3.72 11.87
C SER A 215 -3.71 4.28 10.71
N ILE A 216 -2.76 3.45 10.26
CA ILE A 216 -1.87 3.70 9.14
C ILE A 216 -2.58 3.28 7.85
N LYS A 217 -2.82 4.26 6.98
CA LYS A 217 -3.48 4.10 5.68
C LYS A 217 -2.49 3.82 4.55
N ALA A 218 -1.30 4.39 4.63
CA ALA A 218 -0.24 4.21 3.66
C ALA A 218 1.12 4.16 4.33
N ALA A 219 2.06 3.49 3.70
CA ALA A 219 3.47 3.50 4.03
C ALA A 219 4.26 3.78 2.75
N GLN A 220 5.20 4.72 2.82
CA GLN A 220 6.13 4.99 1.74
C GLN A 220 7.56 4.95 2.24
N PHE A 221 8.51 4.83 1.32
CA PHE A 221 9.94 5.06 1.61
C PHE A 221 10.49 6.14 0.67
N THR A 222 11.53 6.82 1.12
CA THR A 222 12.20 7.86 0.33
C THR A 222 13.70 7.92 0.63
N MET A 223 14.45 8.46 -0.33
CA MET A 223 15.84 8.85 -0.18
C MET A 223 15.99 10.38 0.04
N HIS A 224 14.88 11.11 0.04
CA HIS A 224 14.82 12.56 0.21
C HIS A 224 14.53 12.98 1.66
N GLY A 225 14.76 12.07 2.61
CA GLY A 225 14.67 12.38 4.04
C GLY A 225 15.70 13.43 4.46
N ALA A 226 15.38 14.16 5.53
CA ALA A 226 16.24 15.25 6.02
C ALA A 226 17.53 14.73 6.68
N ASN A 227 17.50 13.48 7.17
CA ASN A 227 18.60 12.84 7.86
C ASN A 227 19.31 11.82 6.96
N PRO A 228 20.62 11.57 7.16
CA PRO A 228 21.28 10.43 6.52
C PRO A 228 20.64 9.10 7.00
N PRO A 229 20.78 7.99 6.25
CA PRO A 229 20.26 6.70 6.68
C PRO A 229 20.83 6.29 8.06
N VAL A 230 20.14 5.40 8.78
CA VAL A 230 20.61 4.92 10.10
C VAL A 230 21.94 4.17 10.03
N ARG A 231 22.28 3.68 8.84
CA ARG A 231 23.54 3.02 8.52
C ARG A 231 23.92 3.29 7.07
N ALA A 232 25.18 3.62 6.81
CA ALA A 232 25.71 3.62 5.46
C ALA A 232 25.79 2.18 4.93
N VAL A 233 25.21 1.93 3.77
CA VAL A 233 25.26 0.64 3.09
C VAL A 233 26.08 0.77 1.81
N ALA A 234 26.97 -0.19 1.58
CA ALA A 234 27.75 -0.23 0.34
C ALA A 234 26.81 -0.52 -0.84
N ARG A 235 27.02 0.14 -1.98
CA ARG A 235 26.21 -0.14 -3.17
C ARG A 235 26.44 -1.55 -3.67
N VAL A 236 25.37 -2.21 -4.09
CA VAL A 236 25.41 -3.56 -4.65
C VAL A 236 24.96 -3.48 -6.10
N LYS A 237 25.69 -4.17 -6.98
CA LYS A 237 25.25 -4.40 -8.35
C LYS A 237 24.26 -5.57 -8.34
N PRO A 238 22.95 -5.33 -8.57
CA PRO A 238 22.00 -6.44 -8.63
C PRO A 238 22.25 -7.29 -9.89
N PRO A 239 21.71 -8.53 -9.94
CA PRO A 239 21.69 -9.32 -11.15
C PRO A 239 20.99 -8.59 -12.31
N ALA A 240 21.24 -9.01 -13.55
CA ALA A 240 20.42 -8.57 -14.66
C ALA A 240 18.98 -9.07 -14.48
N PHE A 241 18.00 -8.27 -14.87
CA PHE A 241 16.61 -8.73 -14.98
C PHE A 241 16.42 -9.39 -16.35
N ASP A 242 16.04 -10.65 -16.35
CA ASP A 242 15.84 -11.50 -17.53
C ASP A 242 14.39 -11.47 -18.06
N GLY A 243 13.56 -10.58 -17.52
CA GLY A 243 12.12 -10.52 -17.82
C GLY A 243 11.27 -11.48 -16.99
N GLN A 244 11.87 -12.31 -16.12
CA GLN A 244 11.15 -13.29 -15.32
C GLN A 244 10.95 -12.81 -13.88
N TRP A 245 9.70 -12.82 -13.43
CA TRP A 245 9.36 -12.48 -12.04
C TRP A 245 9.71 -13.58 -11.03
N ARG A 246 9.99 -14.78 -11.54
CA ARG A 246 10.37 -15.98 -10.79
C ARG A 246 11.47 -16.69 -11.54
N TRP A 247 12.45 -17.20 -10.81
CA TRP A 247 13.58 -17.92 -11.39
C TRP A 247 13.89 -19.16 -10.56
N THR A 248 14.81 -19.99 -11.03
CA THR A 248 15.31 -21.15 -10.29
C THR A 248 16.75 -20.87 -9.89
N ASP A 249 17.10 -21.06 -8.61
CA ASP A 249 18.48 -20.91 -8.15
C ASP A 249 19.34 -22.14 -8.51
N ASP A 250 20.66 -22.05 -8.30
CA ASP A 250 21.61 -23.13 -8.61
C ASP A 250 21.30 -24.44 -7.85
N GLY A 251 20.52 -24.37 -6.77
CA GLY A 251 20.04 -25.52 -6.00
C GLY A 251 18.71 -26.10 -6.51
N GLY A 252 18.19 -25.63 -7.64
CA GLY A 252 16.92 -26.08 -8.21
C GLY A 252 15.68 -25.54 -7.51
N ARG A 253 15.81 -24.57 -6.61
CA ARG A 253 14.67 -24.01 -5.85
C ARG A 253 14.08 -22.82 -6.58
N THR A 254 12.76 -22.75 -6.65
CA THR A 254 12.08 -21.59 -7.21
C THR A 254 12.20 -20.38 -6.28
N GLN A 255 12.50 -19.24 -6.88
CA GLN A 255 12.67 -17.94 -6.24
C GLN A 255 11.62 -16.95 -6.76
N PRO A 256 11.34 -15.84 -6.03
CA PRO A 256 11.89 -15.53 -4.71
C PRO A 256 11.28 -16.40 -3.60
N ALA A 257 12.13 -16.96 -2.73
CA ALA A 257 11.73 -17.86 -1.66
C ALA A 257 10.76 -17.19 -0.67
N VAL A 258 10.97 -15.90 -0.41
CA VAL A 258 10.13 -15.09 0.50
C VAL A 258 8.73 -14.84 -0.02
N SER A 259 8.51 -15.16 -1.29
CA SER A 259 7.22 -15.03 -1.93
C SER A 259 6.41 -16.32 -1.89
N ALA A 260 7.04 -17.43 -1.47
CA ALA A 260 6.36 -18.59 -0.91
C ALA A 260 5.98 -18.32 0.55
N PHE A 261 5.06 -19.10 1.12
CA PHE A 261 4.65 -18.98 2.52
C PHE A 261 5.79 -19.25 3.54
N VAL A 262 7.00 -19.51 3.05
CA VAL A 262 8.23 -19.69 3.81
C VAL A 262 8.54 -18.42 4.61
N GLY A 263 8.52 -18.55 5.94
CA GLY A 263 8.76 -17.44 6.86
C GLY A 263 7.49 -16.68 7.28
N LEU A 264 6.33 -16.97 6.67
CA LEU A 264 5.03 -16.44 7.08
C LEU A 264 4.16 -17.49 7.78
N LEU A 265 4.22 -18.74 7.33
CA LEU A 265 3.66 -19.88 8.04
C LEU A 265 4.82 -20.67 8.66
N ARG A 266 4.58 -21.25 9.84
CA ARG A 266 5.56 -22.11 10.48
C ARG A 266 5.79 -23.37 9.64
N ARG A 267 7.03 -23.88 9.67
CA ARG A 267 7.40 -25.09 8.93
C ARG A 267 6.63 -26.34 9.39
N ASP A 268 6.16 -26.35 10.64
CA ASP A 268 5.37 -27.42 11.25
C ASP A 268 3.85 -27.24 11.09
N ASN A 269 3.41 -26.22 10.34
CA ASN A 269 2.00 -26.03 10.04
C ASN A 269 1.50 -27.19 9.14
N PRO A 270 0.57 -28.04 9.62
CA PRO A 270 0.15 -29.23 8.88
C PRO A 270 -0.62 -28.90 7.59
N HIS A 271 -1.11 -27.67 7.45
CA HIS A 271 -1.84 -27.22 6.27
C HIS A 271 -0.92 -26.63 5.19
N LEU A 272 0.34 -26.33 5.50
CA LEU A 272 1.24 -25.65 4.55
C LEU A 272 1.37 -26.37 3.19
N PRO A 273 1.55 -27.71 3.11
CA PRO A 273 1.59 -28.40 1.82
C PRO A 273 0.29 -28.26 1.01
N GLN A 274 -0.85 -28.22 1.70
CA GLN A 274 -2.17 -28.06 1.08
C GLN A 274 -2.36 -26.62 0.56
N VAL A 275 -1.90 -25.62 1.31
CA VAL A 275 -1.91 -24.21 0.89
C VAL A 275 -1.09 -24.04 -0.39
N GLU A 276 0.12 -24.60 -0.44
CA GLU A 276 0.97 -24.51 -1.62
C GLU A 276 0.37 -25.22 -2.85
N ALA A 277 -0.23 -26.40 -2.66
CA ALA A 277 -0.90 -27.12 -3.72
C ALA A 277 -2.12 -26.34 -4.26
N ALA A 278 -2.97 -25.82 -3.36
CA ALA A 278 -4.13 -25.03 -3.74
C ALA A 278 -3.74 -23.73 -4.46
N TYR A 279 -2.68 -23.05 -4.01
CA TYR A 279 -2.15 -21.89 -4.72
C TYR A 279 -1.66 -22.26 -6.12
N ARG A 280 -0.94 -23.37 -6.30
CA ARG A 280 -0.47 -23.79 -7.64
C ARG A 280 -1.63 -23.96 -8.62
N ASN A 281 -2.73 -24.55 -8.17
CA ASN A 281 -3.94 -24.70 -8.97
C ASN A 281 -4.60 -23.34 -9.26
N PHE A 282 -4.74 -22.50 -8.24
CA PHE A 282 -5.30 -21.15 -8.41
C PHE A 282 -4.45 -20.29 -9.35
N ALA A 283 -3.13 -20.35 -9.26
CA ALA A 283 -2.20 -19.62 -10.11
C ALA A 283 -2.28 -20.03 -11.59
N LEU A 284 -2.67 -21.29 -11.88
CA LEU A 284 -2.99 -21.70 -13.26
C LEU A 284 -4.22 -20.95 -13.76
N ARG A 285 -5.27 -20.83 -12.94
CA ARG A 285 -6.50 -20.11 -13.31
C ARG A 285 -6.29 -18.60 -13.43
N LEU A 286 -5.44 -18.01 -12.60
CA LEU A 286 -5.03 -16.60 -12.77
C LEU A 286 -4.34 -16.36 -14.12
N ARG A 287 -3.52 -17.31 -14.60
CA ARG A 287 -2.89 -17.21 -15.92
C ARG A 287 -3.89 -17.41 -17.06
N GLU A 288 -4.78 -18.38 -16.95
CA GLU A 288 -5.83 -18.63 -17.95
C GLU A 288 -6.78 -17.42 -18.06
N GLY A 289 -7.12 -16.77 -16.94
CA GLY A 289 -7.89 -15.53 -16.92
C GLY A 289 -7.07 -14.26 -17.13
N GLN A 290 -5.82 -14.37 -17.62
CA GLN A 290 -4.93 -13.26 -17.97
C GLN A 290 -4.72 -12.21 -16.86
N CYS A 291 -4.94 -12.58 -15.60
CA CYS A 291 -4.82 -11.66 -14.46
C CYS A 291 -3.37 -11.15 -14.31
N MET A 292 -2.41 -11.93 -14.80
CA MET A 292 -0.98 -11.63 -14.70
C MET A 292 -0.49 -10.63 -15.73
N ASP A 293 -1.31 -10.24 -16.70
CA ASP A 293 -0.94 -9.23 -17.69
C ASP A 293 -0.91 -7.85 -17.02
N CYS A 294 -1.78 -7.61 -16.02
CA CYS A 294 -1.92 -6.32 -15.34
C CYS A 294 -1.41 -6.36 -13.88
N HIS A 295 -1.58 -7.48 -13.16
CA HIS A 295 -1.30 -7.60 -11.72
C HIS A 295 0.17 -8.00 -11.40
N VAL A 296 1.12 -7.31 -12.05
CA VAL A 296 2.57 -7.57 -11.97
C VAL A 296 3.37 -6.31 -11.57
N PRO A 297 4.62 -6.47 -11.05
CA PRO A 297 5.37 -5.36 -10.45
C PRO A 297 5.76 -4.19 -11.36
N ASN A 298 5.79 -4.38 -12.68
CA ASN A 298 6.05 -3.31 -13.66
C ASN A 298 4.80 -2.47 -13.98
N ASN A 299 3.61 -2.89 -13.53
CA ASN A 299 2.36 -2.13 -13.68
C ASN A 299 2.12 -1.62 -15.12
N PRO A 300 2.01 -2.51 -16.11
CA PRO A 300 1.94 -2.11 -17.52
C PRO A 300 0.75 -1.17 -17.81
N ASP A 301 -0.36 -1.38 -17.12
CA ASP A 301 -1.58 -0.55 -17.23
C ASP A 301 -1.52 0.76 -16.44
N LYS A 302 -0.39 1.05 -15.77
CA LYS A 302 -0.18 2.27 -14.98
C LYS A 302 -1.29 2.50 -13.95
N MET A 303 -1.82 1.43 -13.36
CA MET A 303 -2.82 1.50 -12.31
C MET A 303 -2.33 2.39 -11.18
N THR A 304 -3.16 3.34 -10.74
CA THR A 304 -2.82 4.23 -9.61
C THR A 304 -2.72 3.46 -8.30
N LYS A 305 -3.48 2.35 -8.18
CA LYS A 305 -3.57 1.48 -7.00
C LYS A 305 -3.43 0.02 -7.41
N LEU A 306 -2.20 -0.42 -7.64
CA LEU A 306 -1.86 -1.75 -8.14
C LEU A 306 -2.18 -2.84 -7.10
N VAL A 307 -2.77 -3.94 -7.53
CA VAL A 307 -2.83 -5.19 -6.77
C VAL A 307 -1.84 -6.16 -7.40
N LEU A 308 -1.02 -6.81 -6.59
CA LEU A 308 -0.06 -7.81 -7.03
C LEU A 308 -0.65 -9.21 -6.86
N LEU A 309 -0.50 -10.07 -7.87
CA LEU A 309 -0.97 -11.47 -7.83
C LEU A 309 0.12 -12.48 -8.22
N GLN A 310 1.33 -12.00 -8.54
CA GLN A 310 2.39 -12.82 -9.15
C GLN A 310 3.02 -13.84 -8.21
N THR A 311 2.81 -13.72 -6.91
CA THR A 311 3.39 -14.64 -5.92
C THR A 311 2.33 -15.20 -4.98
N PRO A 312 2.57 -16.40 -4.39
CA PRO A 312 1.67 -17.03 -3.43
C PRO A 312 1.16 -16.09 -2.35
N VAL A 313 2.07 -15.35 -1.70
CA VAL A 313 1.71 -14.48 -0.58
C VAL A 313 0.90 -13.26 -1.04
N HIS A 314 1.24 -12.66 -2.18
CA HIS A 314 0.45 -11.56 -2.73
C HIS A 314 -0.96 -12.04 -3.08
N ALA A 315 -1.10 -13.18 -3.76
CA ALA A 315 -2.40 -13.74 -4.07
C ALA A 315 -3.21 -14.11 -2.80
N ALA A 316 -2.56 -14.69 -1.78
CA ALA A 316 -3.17 -15.04 -0.49
C ALA A 316 -3.75 -13.83 0.25
N ALA A 317 -3.05 -12.71 0.20
CA ALA A 317 -3.48 -11.46 0.84
C ALA A 317 -4.70 -10.84 0.15
N GLU A 318 -4.86 -11.10 -1.14
CA GLU A 318 -5.83 -10.47 -2.01
C GLU A 318 -7.00 -11.39 -2.36
N ILE A 319 -6.93 -12.68 -2.01
CA ILE A 319 -7.82 -13.73 -2.51
C ILE A 319 -9.31 -13.39 -2.35
N LYS A 320 -9.73 -12.90 -1.19
CA LYS A 320 -11.14 -12.53 -0.94
C LYS A 320 -11.59 -11.38 -1.84
N ARG A 321 -10.70 -10.43 -2.14
CA ARG A 321 -10.99 -9.30 -3.05
C ARG A 321 -11.00 -9.75 -4.51
N VAL A 322 -10.07 -10.63 -4.90
CA VAL A 322 -10.04 -11.23 -6.23
C VAL A 322 -11.34 -11.99 -6.49
N LEU A 323 -11.72 -12.90 -5.58
CA LEU A 323 -12.96 -13.67 -5.68
C LEU A 323 -14.19 -12.76 -5.79
N LYS A 324 -14.27 -11.71 -4.95
CA LYS A 324 -15.36 -10.73 -5.02
C LYS A 324 -15.40 -10.02 -6.38
N SER A 325 -14.29 -9.50 -6.86
CA SER A 325 -14.24 -8.76 -8.14
C SER A 325 -14.59 -9.64 -9.34
N VAL A 326 -14.14 -10.90 -9.35
CA VAL A 326 -14.49 -11.86 -10.40
C VAL A 326 -15.96 -12.27 -10.31
N LEU A 327 -16.48 -12.49 -9.11
CA LEU A 327 -17.90 -12.83 -8.90
C LEU A 327 -18.82 -11.70 -9.41
N GLU A 328 -18.44 -10.44 -9.14
CA GLU A 328 -19.17 -9.22 -9.52
C GLU A 328 -18.87 -8.73 -10.94
N ASP A 329 -18.15 -9.51 -11.77
CA ASP A 329 -17.84 -9.18 -13.18
C ASP A 329 -17.08 -7.85 -13.38
N ARG A 330 -16.30 -7.43 -12.38
CA ARG A 330 -15.53 -6.18 -12.42
C ARG A 330 -14.13 -6.32 -13.03
N MET A 331 -13.74 -7.54 -13.38
CA MET A 331 -12.43 -7.90 -13.92
C MET A 331 -12.55 -9.07 -14.91
N PRO A 332 -11.70 -9.13 -15.95
CA PRO A 332 -10.68 -8.14 -16.34
C PRO A 332 -11.26 -6.81 -16.85
N ARG A 333 -10.38 -5.86 -17.18
CA ARG A 333 -10.74 -4.62 -17.86
C ARG A 333 -10.03 -4.58 -19.21
N ASP A 334 -10.69 -4.01 -20.22
CA ASP A 334 -10.06 -3.75 -21.51
C ASP A 334 -9.18 -2.48 -21.48
N ASP A 335 -8.56 -2.15 -22.62
CA ASP A 335 -7.69 -0.97 -22.77
C ASP A 335 -8.40 0.37 -22.50
N ALA A 336 -9.74 0.39 -22.61
CA ALA A 336 -10.55 1.56 -22.27
C ALA A 336 -10.93 1.60 -20.77
N GLY A 337 -10.50 0.61 -20.00
CA GLY A 337 -10.83 0.44 -18.58
C GLY A 337 -12.24 -0.08 -18.33
N ILE A 338 -12.92 -0.57 -19.38
CA ILE A 338 -14.29 -1.09 -19.28
C ILE A 338 -14.22 -2.50 -18.72
N GLU A 339 -15.09 -2.80 -17.76
CA GLU A 339 -15.17 -4.10 -17.12
C GLU A 339 -15.69 -5.15 -18.12
N GLN A 340 -14.89 -6.19 -18.33
CA GLN A 340 -15.19 -7.30 -19.23
C GLN A 340 -15.34 -8.56 -18.38
N PRO A 341 -16.54 -9.15 -18.29
CA PRO A 341 -16.72 -10.42 -17.62
C PRO A 341 -15.81 -11.48 -18.21
N LEU A 342 -15.21 -12.31 -17.35
CA LEU A 342 -14.55 -13.53 -17.79
C LEU A 342 -15.55 -14.45 -18.50
N ASP A 343 -15.08 -15.27 -19.44
CA ASP A 343 -15.91 -16.33 -20.00
C ASP A 343 -16.45 -17.22 -18.87
N ALA A 344 -17.67 -17.72 -19.03
CA ALA A 344 -18.39 -18.40 -17.96
C ALA A 344 -17.62 -19.59 -17.38
N ARG A 345 -16.84 -20.29 -18.22
CA ARG A 345 -16.05 -21.44 -17.79
C ARG A 345 -14.83 -20.99 -16.98
N ALA A 346 -14.05 -20.03 -17.47
CA ALA A 346 -12.90 -19.50 -16.74
C ALA A 346 -13.32 -18.82 -15.43
N LYS A 347 -14.43 -18.08 -15.42
CA LYS A 347 -15.02 -17.51 -14.21
C LYS A 347 -15.31 -18.61 -13.18
N ALA A 348 -16.04 -19.65 -13.59
CA ALA A 348 -16.42 -20.75 -12.69
C ALA A 348 -15.20 -21.49 -12.13
N THR A 349 -14.20 -21.81 -12.96
CA THR A 349 -13.00 -22.52 -12.51
C THR A 349 -12.10 -21.66 -11.63
N LEU A 350 -11.93 -20.37 -11.95
CA LEU A 350 -11.17 -19.44 -11.13
C LEU A 350 -11.82 -19.28 -9.75
N LEU A 351 -13.13 -19.07 -9.69
CA LEU A 351 -13.86 -18.97 -8.43
C LEU A 351 -13.77 -20.25 -7.60
N ALA A 352 -13.87 -21.43 -8.24
CA ALA A 352 -13.77 -22.70 -7.55
C ALA A 352 -12.38 -22.94 -6.93
N GLU A 353 -11.32 -22.77 -7.72
CA GLU A 353 -9.93 -22.96 -7.26
C GLU A 353 -9.52 -21.87 -6.26
N GLY A 354 -9.92 -20.62 -6.48
CA GLY A 354 -9.65 -19.54 -5.56
C GLY A 354 -10.37 -19.72 -4.22
N ALA A 355 -11.61 -20.21 -4.22
CA ALA A 355 -12.32 -20.55 -2.99
C ALA A 355 -11.68 -21.75 -2.26
N ALA A 356 -11.15 -22.73 -2.99
CA ALA A 356 -10.40 -23.84 -2.38
C ALA A 356 -9.11 -23.34 -1.71
N PHE A 357 -8.38 -22.45 -2.39
CA PHE A 357 -7.19 -21.81 -1.83
C PHE A 357 -7.51 -20.97 -0.58
N ASP A 358 -8.55 -20.13 -0.62
CA ASP A 358 -8.98 -19.31 0.53
C ASP A 358 -9.32 -20.17 1.75
N ARG A 359 -10.08 -21.26 1.57
CA ARG A 359 -10.44 -22.17 2.67
C ARG A 359 -9.23 -22.79 3.36
N VAL A 360 -8.28 -23.32 2.59
CA VAL A 360 -7.09 -23.98 3.16
C VAL A 360 -6.16 -22.93 3.80
N LEU A 361 -6.07 -21.73 3.24
CA LEU A 361 -5.34 -20.61 3.83
C LEU A 361 -5.95 -20.19 5.19
N ASP A 362 -7.27 -20.11 5.28
CA ASP A 362 -7.95 -19.79 6.54
C ASP A 362 -7.70 -20.88 7.60
N GLN A 363 -7.68 -22.17 7.22
CA GLN A 363 -7.30 -23.27 8.12
C GLN A 363 -5.86 -23.14 8.62
N ALA A 364 -4.92 -22.85 7.71
CA ALA A 364 -3.52 -22.65 8.08
C ALA A 364 -3.35 -21.49 9.07
N ARG A 365 -4.04 -20.37 8.83
CA ARG A 365 -4.03 -19.18 9.72
C ARG A 365 -4.66 -19.46 11.09
N GLN A 366 -5.77 -20.21 11.12
CA GLN A 366 -6.40 -20.61 12.39
C GLN A 366 -5.48 -21.49 13.23
N TRP A 367 -4.75 -22.42 12.59
CA TRP A 367 -3.76 -23.24 13.28
C TRP A 367 -2.63 -22.38 13.86
N GLU A 368 -2.07 -21.42 13.11
CA GLU A 368 -1.04 -20.49 13.61
C GLU A 368 -1.53 -19.72 14.85
N ALA A 369 -2.75 -19.16 14.78
CA ALA A 369 -3.35 -18.44 15.90
C ALA A 369 -3.51 -19.33 17.14
N GLY A 370 -3.89 -20.61 16.94
CA GLY A 370 -3.96 -21.61 17.99
C GLY A 370 -2.60 -21.87 18.66
N GLN A 371 -1.51 -21.94 17.90
CA GLN A 371 -0.16 -22.11 18.47
C GLN A 371 0.26 -20.91 19.32
N VAL A 372 -0.04 -19.69 18.89
CA VAL A 372 0.25 -18.47 19.66
C VAL A 372 -0.54 -18.44 20.97
N ALA A 373 -1.82 -18.81 20.94
CA ALA A 373 -2.65 -18.90 22.13
C ALA A 373 -2.11 -19.94 23.13
N LEU A 374 -1.74 -21.13 22.64
CA LEU A 374 -1.15 -22.20 23.47
C LEU A 374 0.17 -21.78 24.12
N ALA A 375 1.05 -21.10 23.37
CA ALA A 375 2.29 -20.57 23.91
C ALA A 375 2.04 -19.54 25.02
N SER A 376 1.05 -18.67 24.83
CA SER A 376 0.67 -17.65 25.82
C SER A 376 0.14 -18.26 27.13
N VAL A 377 -0.62 -19.37 27.06
CA VAL A 377 -1.10 -20.09 28.24
C VAL A 377 0.07 -20.76 28.99
N ARG A 378 1.01 -21.39 28.27
CA ARG A 378 2.18 -22.04 28.90
C ARG A 378 3.07 -21.05 29.65
N THR A 379 3.30 -19.86 29.09
CA THR A 379 4.09 -18.82 29.75
C THR A 379 3.40 -18.29 31.02
N LYS A 380 2.06 -18.19 31.01
CA LYS A 380 1.28 -17.75 32.19
C LYS A 380 1.19 -18.81 33.29
N ALA A 381 1.19 -20.10 32.95
CA ALA A 381 1.10 -21.18 33.92
C ALA A 381 2.37 -21.35 34.78
N GLY A 382 3.49 -20.73 34.38
CA GLY A 382 4.79 -20.88 35.05
C GLY A 382 5.34 -22.30 34.95
N PRO A 383 6.62 -22.52 35.31
CA PRO A 383 7.10 -23.88 35.52
C PRO A 383 6.35 -24.43 36.74
N ILE A 384 5.44 -25.39 36.54
CA ILE A 384 4.90 -26.19 37.63
C ILE A 384 6.10 -26.90 38.26
N ALA A 385 6.55 -26.40 39.41
CA ALA A 385 7.64 -27.00 40.15
C ALA A 385 7.30 -28.46 40.44
N ALA A 386 8.04 -29.37 39.83
CA ALA A 386 7.99 -30.81 40.11
C ALA A 386 8.59 -31.15 41.50
N SER A 387 8.35 -30.33 42.53
CA SER A 387 8.91 -30.50 43.88
C SER A 387 7.91 -31.01 44.93
N VAL A 388 6.64 -31.25 44.60
CA VAL A 388 5.62 -31.63 45.61
C VAL A 388 5.53 -33.15 45.89
N PHE A 389 6.32 -34.00 45.22
CA PHE A 389 6.30 -35.47 45.45
C PHE A 389 7.61 -36.08 45.98
N ARG A 390 8.42 -35.31 46.73
CA ARG A 390 9.50 -35.88 47.56
C ARG A 390 9.36 -35.39 48.99
N ASN A 391 8.36 -35.87 49.73
CA ASN A 391 8.47 -35.98 51.18
C ASN A 391 7.38 -36.93 51.69
N GLY A 392 7.81 -38.05 52.27
CA GLY A 392 7.00 -38.77 53.25
C GLY A 392 6.57 -40.18 52.88
N LEU A 393 7.53 -41.10 52.73
CA LEU A 393 7.34 -42.50 53.16
C LEU A 393 8.69 -43.03 53.66
N ALA A 394 8.99 -42.78 54.94
CA ALA A 394 9.95 -43.58 55.69
C ALA A 394 9.18 -44.76 56.31
N PRO A 395 9.63 -46.02 56.13
CA PRO A 395 9.00 -47.16 56.78
C PRO A 395 9.38 -47.18 58.27
N ARG A 396 8.40 -47.55 59.12
CA ARG A 396 8.63 -47.92 60.52
C ARG A 396 9.11 -49.36 60.62
#